data_AF-A0A0C1UFU5-F1
#
_entry.id   AF-A0A0C1UFU5-F1
#
_cell.length_a   1.000
_cell.length_b   1.000
_cell.length_c   1.000
_cell.angle_alpha   90.00
_cell.angle_beta   90.00
_cell.angle_gamma   90.00
#
_symmetry.space_group_name_H-M   'P 1'
#
loop_
_entity.id
_entity.type
_entity.pdbx_description
1 polymer ?
#
loop_
_entity_poly.entity_id
_entity_poly.type
_entity_poly.pdbx_seq_one_letter_code
_entity_poly.pdbx_strand_id
1 'polypeptide(L)'
;MSVPVVSVPVVTESEQVIEAESPELGAVTLAENGLLLLAGTAEQLLLPFDSPQEAVMSSLISFLGQPDRENITDGDESCGSTDLQVFKFDDLEVVFESYDMGPIFTQWFVSGKNASETNLWTLGRIGLGSSILELNKISESQILLEEVFPGTNDPAGKFQIDPFGLGMLINGLTSNTNDQGKILEMWAGEGCQRFPVS
;
A
#
# COMPACT_ATOMS: atom_id res chain seq x y z
N MET A 1 30.00 46.35 55.04
CA MET A 1 29.90 44.88 54.90
C MET A 1 28.72 44.61 53.98
N SER A 2 28.98 44.13 52.76
CA SER A 2 27.98 43.89 51.70
C SER A 2 27.40 42.47 51.82
N VAL A 3 26.10 42.35 51.59
CA VAL A 3 25.39 41.05 51.47
C VAL A 3 25.43 40.62 50.00
N PRO A 4 25.69 39.34 49.67
CA PRO A 4 25.66 38.90 48.27
C PRO A 4 24.22 38.61 47.83
N VAL A 5 23.88 39.04 46.61
CA VAL A 5 22.63 38.67 45.93
C VAL A 5 22.86 37.36 45.20
N VAL A 6 22.11 36.32 45.57
CA VAL A 6 22.11 35.03 44.86
C VAL A 6 21.11 35.13 43.71
N SER A 7 21.63 35.14 42.49
CA SER A 7 20.83 35.05 41.26
C SER A 7 20.43 33.60 41.00
N VAL A 8 19.12 33.35 40.90
CA VAL A 8 18.54 32.05 40.52
C VAL A 8 18.63 31.91 39.00
N PRO A 9 19.10 30.80 38.43
CA PRO A 9 19.05 30.60 36.98
C PRO A 9 17.60 30.29 36.56
N VAL A 10 17.12 31.01 35.54
CA VAL A 10 15.90 30.65 34.82
C VAL A 10 16.23 29.45 33.95
N VAL A 11 15.67 28.28 34.28
CA VAL A 11 15.73 27.10 33.42
C VAL A 11 14.76 27.36 32.27
N THR A 12 15.30 27.50 31.06
CA THR A 12 14.51 27.53 29.84
C THR A 12 14.26 26.09 29.45
N GLU A 13 13.05 25.59 29.68
CA GLU A 13 12.60 24.30 29.16
C GLU A 13 12.50 24.42 27.64
N SER A 14 13.49 23.88 26.94
CA SER A 14 13.39 23.65 25.51
C SER A 14 12.38 22.52 25.29
N GLU A 15 11.18 22.85 24.82
CA GLU A 15 10.22 21.89 24.27
C GLU A 15 10.93 21.04 23.22
N GLN A 16 11.22 19.78 23.57
CA GLN A 16 11.64 18.80 22.60
C GLN A 16 10.42 18.48 21.75
N VAL A 17 10.38 19.03 20.54
CA VAL A 17 9.49 18.57 19.49
C VAL A 17 9.88 17.12 19.21
N ILE A 18 9.09 16.17 19.73
CA ILE A 18 9.26 14.76 19.40
C ILE A 18 8.76 14.62 17.97
N GLU A 19 9.67 14.72 17.01
CA GLU A 19 9.38 14.41 15.62
C GLU A 19 9.03 12.93 15.58
N ALA A 20 7.77 12.62 15.26
CA ALA A 20 7.32 11.23 15.15
C ALA A 20 8.08 10.59 13.99
N GLU A 21 8.92 9.60 14.30
CA GLU A 21 9.71 8.88 13.32
C GLU A 21 8.75 8.18 12.33
N SER A 22 8.94 8.44 11.03
CA SER A 22 8.09 7.83 10.01
C SER A 22 8.36 6.33 9.93
N PRO A 23 7.33 5.48 9.73
CA PRO A 23 7.54 4.04 9.59
C PRO A 23 8.61 3.71 8.54
N GLU A 24 9.49 2.77 8.84
CA GLU A 24 10.45 2.25 7.84
C GLU A 24 9.71 1.46 6.75
N LEU A 25 10.23 1.50 5.51
CA LEU A 25 9.69 0.65 4.45
C LEU A 25 10.16 -0.79 4.66
N GLY A 26 9.24 -1.73 4.48
CA GLY A 26 9.59 -3.15 4.44
C GLY A 26 10.41 -3.52 3.20
N ALA A 27 10.75 -4.80 3.10
CA ALA A 27 11.48 -5.34 1.94
C ALA A 27 10.73 -5.12 0.62
N VAL A 28 9.39 -5.04 0.67
CA VAL A 28 8.50 -4.78 -0.46
C VAL A 28 7.70 -3.50 -0.19
N THR A 29 7.75 -2.58 -1.15
CA THR A 29 6.96 -1.35 -1.17
C THR A 29 5.94 -1.40 -2.31
N LEU A 30 4.71 -1.02 -2.01
CA LEU A 30 3.58 -1.01 -2.94
C LEU A 30 3.69 0.20 -3.88
N ALA A 31 3.69 -0.04 -5.18
CA ALA A 31 3.81 1.02 -6.20
C ALA A 31 2.69 0.91 -7.24
N GLU A 32 2.32 2.04 -7.84
CA GLU A 32 1.24 2.12 -8.84
C GLU A 32 1.53 1.36 -10.13
N ASN A 33 2.81 1.01 -10.37
CA ASN A 33 3.29 0.36 -11.59
C ASN A 33 3.98 -0.99 -11.33
N GLY A 34 3.81 -1.56 -10.14
CA GLY A 34 4.41 -2.84 -9.76
C GLY A 34 4.78 -2.91 -8.28
N LEU A 35 5.87 -3.60 -7.97
CA LEU A 35 6.41 -3.71 -6.60
C LEU A 35 7.84 -3.18 -6.57
N LEU A 36 8.16 -2.39 -5.54
CA LEU A 36 9.49 -1.84 -5.35
C LEU A 36 10.19 -2.56 -4.18
N LEU A 37 11.24 -3.30 -4.49
CA LEU A 37 12.04 -4.00 -3.49
C LEU A 37 13.09 -3.06 -2.91
N LEU A 38 13.33 -3.16 -1.60
CA LEU A 38 14.36 -2.39 -0.88
C LEU A 38 14.32 -0.89 -1.19
N ALA A 39 13.11 -0.33 -1.26
CA ALA A 39 12.87 1.05 -1.64
C ALA A 39 13.67 2.04 -0.76
N GLY A 40 14.29 3.03 -1.40
CA GLY A 40 15.11 4.03 -0.72
C GLY A 40 16.54 3.56 -0.38
N THR A 41 16.94 2.37 -0.81
CA THR A 41 18.32 1.86 -0.66
C THR A 41 19.07 1.89 -2.00
N ALA A 42 20.40 1.64 -1.95
CA ALA A 42 21.21 1.51 -3.16
C ALA A 42 20.91 0.22 -3.97
N GLU A 43 20.21 -0.74 -3.36
CA GLU A 43 19.86 -2.04 -3.95
C GLU A 43 18.40 -2.09 -4.41
N GLN A 44 17.74 -0.92 -4.48
CA GLN A 44 16.36 -0.80 -4.90
C GLN A 44 16.13 -1.45 -6.28
N LEU A 45 15.11 -2.30 -6.37
CA LEU A 45 14.72 -2.97 -7.62
C LEU A 45 13.22 -2.81 -7.84
N LEU A 46 12.84 -2.21 -8.97
CA LEU A 46 11.46 -2.21 -9.43
C LEU A 46 11.17 -3.55 -10.12
N LEU A 47 10.10 -4.21 -9.70
CA LEU A 47 9.43 -5.29 -10.41
C LEU A 47 8.22 -4.67 -11.12
N PRO A 48 8.37 -4.14 -12.34
CA PRO A 48 7.28 -3.45 -13.01
C PRO A 48 6.24 -4.46 -13.48
N PHE A 49 5.00 -3.99 -13.68
CA PHE A 49 4.04 -4.73 -14.46
C PHE A 49 4.60 -5.08 -15.86
N ASP A 50 4.02 -6.09 -16.48
CA ASP A 50 4.47 -6.75 -17.72
C ASP A 50 5.79 -7.53 -17.59
N SER A 51 6.39 -7.60 -16.39
CA SER A 51 7.57 -8.42 -16.14
C SER A 51 7.25 -9.91 -16.19
N PRO A 52 8.16 -10.77 -16.70
CA PRO A 52 7.97 -12.22 -16.69
C PRO A 52 7.79 -12.79 -15.28
N GLN A 53 6.85 -13.72 -15.11
CA GLN A 53 6.56 -14.36 -13.82
C GLN A 53 7.81 -14.92 -13.14
N GLU A 54 8.69 -15.59 -13.88
CA GLU A 54 9.92 -16.18 -13.34
C GLU A 54 10.80 -15.15 -12.63
N ALA A 55 10.99 -13.97 -13.23
CA ALA A 55 11.83 -12.91 -12.67
C ALA A 55 11.22 -12.29 -11.40
N VAL A 56 9.90 -12.03 -11.44
CA VAL A 56 9.18 -11.47 -10.29
C VAL A 56 9.15 -12.47 -9.14
N MET A 57 8.77 -13.72 -9.39
CA MET A 57 8.70 -14.76 -8.37
C MET A 57 10.08 -15.09 -7.78
N SER A 58 11.13 -15.16 -8.60
CA SER A 58 12.49 -15.37 -8.10
C SER A 58 12.91 -14.26 -7.14
N SER A 59 12.58 -13.01 -7.45
CA SER A 59 12.89 -11.86 -6.60
C SER A 59 12.08 -11.90 -5.30
N LEU A 60 10.75 -12.05 -5.40
CA LEU A 60 9.88 -12.12 -4.22
C LEU A 60 10.26 -13.27 -3.29
N ILE A 61 10.57 -14.45 -3.84
CA ILE A 61 10.99 -15.61 -3.03
C ILE A 61 12.28 -15.34 -2.27
N SER A 62 13.22 -14.59 -2.87
CA SER A 62 14.47 -14.24 -2.21
C SER A 62 14.28 -13.32 -1.00
N PHE A 63 13.21 -12.52 -0.96
CA PHE A 63 12.97 -11.54 0.12
C PHE A 63 11.87 -11.96 1.09
N LEU A 64 10.83 -12.65 0.62
CA LEU A 64 9.65 -13.03 1.39
C LEU A 64 9.59 -14.53 1.71
N GLY A 65 10.42 -15.36 1.07
CA GLY A 65 10.32 -16.82 1.18
C GLY A 65 9.31 -17.41 0.18
N GLN A 66 8.91 -18.67 0.37
CA GLN A 66 7.94 -19.32 -0.52
C GLN A 66 6.52 -18.75 -0.31
N PRO A 67 5.68 -18.66 -1.36
CA PRO A 67 4.28 -18.26 -1.18
C PRO A 67 3.50 -19.30 -0.33
N ASP A 68 2.58 -18.82 0.50
CA ASP A 68 1.72 -19.65 1.34
C ASP A 68 0.61 -20.35 0.55
N ARG A 69 0.22 -19.75 -0.58
CA ARG A 69 -0.76 -20.31 -1.52
C ARG A 69 -0.33 -20.04 -2.95
N GLU A 70 -0.50 -21.06 -3.77
CA GLU A 70 -0.25 -21.00 -5.21
C GLU A 70 -1.55 -21.30 -5.96
N ASN A 71 -1.76 -20.60 -7.05
CA ASN A 71 -2.83 -20.83 -8.01
C ASN A 71 -4.23 -20.81 -7.38
N ILE A 72 -4.60 -19.66 -6.82
CA ILE A 72 -5.95 -19.40 -6.26
C ILE A 72 -6.95 -19.27 -7.43
N THR A 73 -7.25 -20.37 -8.12
CA THR A 73 -8.28 -20.46 -9.16
C THR A 73 -9.62 -20.97 -8.63
N ASP A 74 -9.65 -21.50 -7.40
CA ASP A 74 -10.83 -22.09 -6.81
C ASP A 74 -11.57 -21.09 -5.91
N GLY A 75 -12.42 -20.26 -6.51
CA GLY A 75 -13.66 -19.83 -5.82
C GLY A 75 -13.88 -18.35 -5.52
N ASP A 76 -12.98 -17.43 -5.86
CA ASP A 76 -13.32 -16.00 -5.87
C ASP A 76 -13.84 -15.60 -7.26
N GLU A 77 -15.14 -15.36 -7.37
CA GLU A 77 -15.81 -14.91 -8.60
C GLU A 77 -15.19 -13.63 -9.20
N SER A 78 -14.34 -12.91 -8.45
CA SER A 78 -13.66 -11.68 -8.86
C SER A 78 -12.38 -11.90 -9.70
N CYS A 79 -11.67 -13.03 -9.49
CA CYS A 79 -10.45 -13.41 -10.25
C CYS A 79 -10.66 -14.68 -11.10
N GLY A 80 -11.92 -15.03 -11.39
CA GLY A 80 -12.32 -16.34 -11.94
C GLY A 80 -11.99 -16.61 -13.41
N SER A 81 -11.15 -15.82 -14.08
CA SER A 81 -10.69 -16.16 -15.43
C SER A 81 -9.63 -17.26 -15.35
N THR A 82 -9.78 -18.29 -16.18
CA THR A 82 -8.90 -19.47 -16.23
C THR A 82 -7.44 -19.19 -16.60
N ASP A 83 -7.15 -17.96 -17.01
CA ASP A 83 -5.87 -17.56 -17.58
C ASP A 83 -4.99 -16.79 -16.59
N LEU A 84 -5.45 -16.64 -15.34
CA LEU A 84 -4.72 -15.99 -14.25
C LEU A 84 -4.02 -17.00 -13.35
N GLN A 85 -2.82 -16.65 -12.93
CA GLN A 85 -2.09 -17.34 -11.86
C GLN A 85 -1.91 -16.39 -10.70
N VAL A 86 -2.38 -16.80 -9.52
CA VAL A 86 -2.38 -15.97 -8.31
C VAL A 86 -1.51 -16.62 -7.26
N PHE A 87 -0.56 -15.87 -6.70
CA PHE A 87 0.33 -16.33 -5.62
C PHE A 87 0.22 -15.40 -4.42
N LYS A 88 0.22 -15.97 -3.22
CA LYS A 88 0.06 -15.21 -1.97
C LYS A 88 1.25 -15.39 -1.04
N PHE A 89 1.83 -14.28 -0.61
CA PHE A 89 2.87 -14.15 0.41
C PHE A 89 2.27 -13.42 1.61
N ASP A 90 1.84 -14.16 2.64
CA ASP A 90 1.08 -13.62 3.77
C ASP A 90 -0.13 -12.76 3.32
N ASP A 91 -0.07 -11.44 3.53
CA ASP A 91 -1.12 -10.48 3.21
C ASP A 91 -0.95 -9.84 1.81
N LEU A 92 0.11 -10.19 1.07
CA LEU A 92 0.40 -9.75 -0.30
C LEU A 92 0.02 -10.82 -1.31
N GLU A 93 -0.84 -10.47 -2.25
CA GLU A 93 -1.18 -11.28 -3.40
C GLU A 93 -0.58 -10.67 -4.68
N VAL A 94 -0.03 -11.51 -5.54
CA VAL A 94 0.48 -11.14 -6.86
C VAL A 94 -0.22 -11.96 -7.93
N VAL A 95 -0.63 -11.27 -9.00
CA VAL A 95 -1.41 -11.81 -10.10
C VAL A 95 -0.57 -11.77 -11.36
N PHE A 96 -0.56 -12.90 -12.05
CA PHE A 96 0.04 -13.05 -13.37
C PHE A 96 -1.03 -13.41 -14.37
N GLU A 97 -0.97 -12.80 -15.54
CA GLU A 97 -1.86 -13.11 -16.67
C GLU A 97 -1.09 -13.84 -17.75
N SER A 98 -1.74 -14.80 -18.40
CA SER A 98 -1.17 -15.52 -19.53
C SER A 98 -0.84 -14.58 -20.70
N TYR A 99 0.38 -14.70 -21.22
CA TYR A 99 0.86 -13.93 -22.38
C TYR A 99 1.67 -14.82 -23.33
N ASP A 100 1.86 -14.40 -24.58
CA ASP A 100 2.42 -15.22 -25.67
C ASP A 100 3.77 -15.89 -25.33
N MET A 101 4.58 -15.24 -24.49
CA MET A 101 5.92 -15.72 -24.08
C MET A 101 5.95 -16.31 -22.66
N GLY A 102 4.79 -16.57 -22.07
CA GLY A 102 4.63 -16.98 -20.68
C GLY A 102 3.96 -15.89 -19.84
N PRO A 103 3.49 -16.21 -18.62
CA PRO A 103 2.72 -15.27 -17.82
C PRO A 103 3.53 -14.04 -17.38
N ILE A 104 2.85 -12.90 -17.32
CA ILE A 104 3.43 -11.61 -16.95
C ILE A 104 2.75 -11.04 -15.71
N PHE A 105 3.49 -10.29 -14.90
CA PHE A 105 2.99 -9.67 -13.68
C PHE A 105 2.06 -8.50 -14.02
N THR A 106 0.80 -8.58 -13.60
CA THR A 106 -0.22 -7.58 -14.00
C THR A 106 -0.84 -6.85 -12.84
N GLN A 107 -0.73 -7.36 -11.61
CA GLN A 107 -1.34 -6.74 -10.46
C GLN A 107 -0.78 -7.26 -9.14
N TRP A 108 -0.72 -6.39 -8.14
CA TRP A 108 -0.64 -6.78 -6.73
C TRP A 108 -1.90 -6.37 -5.97
N PHE A 109 -2.22 -7.09 -4.91
CA PHE A 109 -3.35 -6.82 -4.02
C PHE A 109 -2.92 -7.10 -2.58
N VAL A 110 -3.35 -6.25 -1.64
CA VAL A 110 -3.13 -6.46 -0.21
C VAL A 110 -4.45 -6.40 0.54
N SER A 111 -4.67 -7.39 1.41
CA SER A 111 -5.79 -7.46 2.35
C SER A 111 -5.39 -8.26 3.59
N GLY A 112 -6.06 -8.00 4.71
CA GLY A 112 -5.81 -8.70 5.97
C GLY A 112 -5.21 -7.79 7.04
N LYS A 113 -3.99 -8.08 7.51
CA LYS A 113 -3.36 -7.35 8.62
C LYS A 113 -2.95 -5.93 8.23
N ASN A 114 -2.88 -5.05 9.23
CA ASN A 114 -2.46 -3.67 9.03
C ASN A 114 -1.00 -3.56 8.56
N ALA A 115 -0.68 -2.49 7.84
CA ALA A 115 0.67 -2.22 7.36
C ALA A 115 1.69 -2.03 8.50
N SER A 116 1.25 -1.66 9.71
CA SER A 116 2.10 -1.64 10.91
C SER A 116 2.57 -3.04 11.36
N GLU A 117 1.90 -4.09 10.91
CA GLU A 117 2.25 -5.48 11.20
C GLU A 117 2.97 -6.14 10.02
N THR A 118 2.59 -5.80 8.79
CA THR A 118 3.11 -6.43 7.56
C THR A 118 4.27 -5.68 6.92
N ASN A 119 4.46 -4.40 7.28
CA ASN A 119 5.36 -3.45 6.61
C ASN A 119 5.10 -3.23 5.11
N LEU A 120 3.90 -3.59 4.62
CA LEU A 120 3.45 -3.34 3.26
C LEU A 120 2.91 -1.91 3.13
N TRP A 121 3.81 -0.99 2.80
CA TRP A 121 3.52 0.43 2.65
C TRP A 121 3.72 0.88 1.20
N THR A 122 3.01 1.91 0.78
CA THR A 122 3.41 2.71 -0.38
C THR A 122 4.61 3.60 -0.05
N LEU A 123 5.26 4.18 -1.07
CA LEU A 123 6.29 5.21 -0.85
C LEU A 123 5.78 6.38 0.01
N GLY A 124 4.50 6.75 -0.16
CA GLY A 124 3.81 7.77 0.62
C GLY A 124 3.38 7.34 2.02
N ARG A 125 3.78 6.15 2.49
CA ARG A 125 3.41 5.58 3.80
C ARG A 125 1.91 5.42 4.01
N ILE A 126 1.21 5.09 2.92
CA ILE A 126 -0.18 4.63 2.97
C ILE A 126 -0.17 3.10 2.91
N GLY A 127 -0.95 2.47 3.77
CA GLY A 127 -1.12 1.02 3.79
C GLY A 127 -2.41 0.63 4.50
N LEU A 128 -2.63 -0.67 4.65
CA LEU A 128 -3.81 -1.17 5.39
C LEU A 128 -3.83 -0.63 6.82
N GLY A 129 -5.00 -0.18 7.28
CA GLY A 129 -5.18 0.44 8.59
C GLY A 129 -4.82 1.93 8.67
N SER A 130 -4.23 2.53 7.62
CA SER A 130 -4.14 3.99 7.50
C SER A 130 -5.55 4.60 7.52
N SER A 131 -5.66 5.77 8.15
CA SER A 131 -6.91 6.54 8.21
C SER A 131 -7.13 7.38 6.95
N ILE A 132 -8.37 7.73 6.67
CA ILE A 132 -8.69 8.73 5.65
C ILE A 132 -8.04 10.08 5.98
N LEU A 133 -7.92 10.44 7.26
CA LEU A 133 -7.19 11.63 7.67
C LEU A 133 -5.72 11.61 7.21
N GLU A 134 -5.07 10.45 7.28
CA GLU A 134 -3.70 10.27 6.78
C GLU A 134 -3.64 10.26 5.26
N LEU A 135 -4.62 9.63 4.61
CA LEU A 135 -4.76 9.64 3.15
C LEU A 135 -4.88 11.08 2.63
N ASN A 136 -5.73 11.90 3.23
CA ASN A 136 -5.97 13.31 2.88
C ASN A 136 -4.75 14.23 3.08
N LYS A 137 -3.63 13.75 3.64
CA LYS A 137 -2.38 14.51 3.71
C LYS A 137 -1.58 14.46 2.40
N ILE A 138 -1.85 13.48 1.54
CA ILE A 138 -1.34 13.50 0.16
C ILE A 138 -2.06 14.62 -0.60
N SER A 139 -1.42 15.17 -1.62
CA SER A 139 -2.00 16.26 -2.43
C SER A 139 -3.40 15.89 -2.93
N GLU A 140 -4.37 16.80 -2.79
CA GLU A 140 -5.74 16.61 -3.29
C GLU A 140 -5.77 16.33 -4.80
N SER A 141 -4.79 16.82 -5.56
CA SER A 141 -4.65 16.55 -6.99
C SER A 141 -4.27 15.10 -7.32
N GLN A 142 -3.91 14.32 -6.31
CA GLN A 142 -3.40 12.95 -6.42
C GLN A 142 -4.36 11.93 -5.81
N ILE A 143 -5.48 12.35 -5.21
CA ILE A 143 -6.45 11.44 -4.59
C ILE A 143 -7.87 11.71 -5.08
N LEU A 144 -8.57 10.62 -5.36
CA LEU A 144 -10.02 10.58 -5.46
C LEU A 144 -10.56 9.68 -4.33
N LEU A 145 -11.51 10.17 -3.54
CA LEU A 145 -12.22 9.40 -2.51
C LEU A 145 -13.72 9.57 -2.72
N GLU A 146 -14.44 8.47 -2.85
CA GLU A 146 -15.88 8.45 -3.14
C GLU A 146 -16.60 7.44 -2.26
N GLU A 147 -17.87 7.69 -1.94
CA GLU A 147 -18.74 6.66 -1.36
C GLU A 147 -18.94 5.53 -2.38
N VAL A 148 -18.88 4.29 -1.90
CA VAL A 148 -19.12 3.12 -2.73
C VAL A 148 -20.57 3.06 -3.22
N PHE A 149 -21.51 3.37 -2.33
CA PHE A 149 -22.94 3.36 -2.63
C PHE A 149 -23.57 4.70 -2.23
N PRO A 150 -23.46 5.72 -3.08
CA PRO A 150 -23.96 7.07 -2.78
C PRO A 150 -25.44 7.07 -2.43
N GLY A 151 -25.80 7.77 -1.36
CA GLY A 151 -27.18 7.89 -0.90
C GLY A 151 -27.74 6.67 -0.17
N THR A 152 -26.90 5.68 0.13
CA THR A 152 -27.19 4.65 1.13
C THR A 152 -26.65 5.08 2.49
N ASN A 153 -27.08 4.42 3.58
CA ASN A 153 -26.45 4.58 4.89
C ASN A 153 -25.17 3.73 5.03
N ASP A 154 -24.62 3.22 3.93
CA ASP A 154 -23.34 2.51 3.92
C ASP A 154 -22.21 3.53 3.82
N PRO A 155 -21.38 3.68 4.87
CA PRO A 155 -20.31 4.63 4.85
C PRO A 155 -19.13 4.22 3.96
N ALA A 156 -19.06 2.97 3.50
CA ALA A 156 -17.89 2.43 2.80
C ALA A 156 -17.45 3.33 1.64
N GLY A 157 -16.13 3.54 1.54
CA GLY A 157 -15.52 4.39 0.53
C GLY A 157 -14.58 3.61 -0.39
N LYS A 158 -14.45 4.07 -1.62
CA LYS A 158 -13.39 3.66 -2.55
C LYS A 158 -12.46 4.84 -2.77
N PHE A 159 -11.17 4.57 -2.92
CA PHE A 159 -10.20 5.61 -3.27
C PHE A 159 -9.30 5.20 -4.43
N GLN A 160 -8.74 6.22 -5.07
CA GLN A 160 -7.68 6.11 -6.06
C GLN A 160 -6.59 7.12 -5.70
N ILE A 161 -5.33 6.69 -5.78
CA ILE A 161 -4.16 7.54 -5.66
C ILE A 161 -3.45 7.52 -7.01
N ASP A 162 -3.13 8.69 -7.56
CA ASP A 162 -2.16 8.88 -8.65
C ASP A 162 -0.89 9.53 -8.06
N PRO A 163 0.06 8.73 -7.55
CA PRO A 163 1.17 9.26 -6.76
C PRO A 163 2.07 10.24 -7.52
N PHE A 164 2.07 10.18 -8.86
CA PHE A 164 2.96 10.95 -9.72
C PHE A 164 2.25 11.78 -10.79
N GLY A 165 0.91 11.74 -10.88
CA GLY A 165 0.16 12.43 -11.93
C GLY A 165 0.35 11.82 -13.32
N LEU A 166 0.65 10.51 -13.39
CA LEU A 166 0.99 9.80 -14.62
C LEU A 166 -0.14 8.88 -15.10
N GLY A 167 -1.28 8.85 -14.40
CA GLY A 167 -2.43 8.01 -14.72
C GLY A 167 -2.28 6.54 -14.31
N MET A 168 -1.22 6.18 -13.58
CA MET A 168 -1.06 4.88 -12.95
C MET A 168 -1.60 4.96 -11.53
N LEU A 169 -2.54 4.08 -11.19
CA LEU A 169 -3.36 4.25 -10.00
C LEU A 169 -3.13 3.15 -8.97
N ILE A 170 -3.09 3.55 -7.70
CA ILE A 170 -3.32 2.65 -6.57
C ILE A 170 -4.77 2.84 -6.14
N ASN A 171 -5.53 1.77 -6.21
CA ASN A 171 -6.92 1.72 -5.80
C ASN A 171 -7.03 1.12 -4.40
N GLY A 172 -8.14 1.38 -3.71
CA GLY A 172 -8.42 0.68 -2.47
C GLY A 172 -9.83 0.91 -1.94
N LEU A 173 -10.16 0.15 -0.90
CA LEU A 173 -11.42 0.22 -0.18
C LEU A 173 -11.20 0.67 1.26
N THR A 174 -12.22 1.34 1.79
CA THR A 174 -12.18 1.98 3.09
C THR A 174 -13.47 1.73 3.85
N SER A 175 -13.37 1.63 5.17
CA SER A 175 -14.54 1.41 6.04
C SER A 175 -15.49 2.61 6.11
N ASN A 176 -14.99 3.81 5.78
CA ASN A 176 -15.74 5.06 5.75
C ASN A 176 -15.01 6.09 4.87
N THR A 177 -15.70 7.11 4.37
CA THR A 177 -15.13 8.27 3.68
C THR A 177 -14.77 9.44 4.61
N ASN A 178 -15.13 9.40 5.89
CA ASN A 178 -14.70 10.40 6.87
C ASN A 178 -13.32 10.10 7.46
N ASP A 179 -12.73 11.08 8.17
CA ASP A 179 -11.39 11.03 8.79
C ASP A 179 -11.10 9.77 9.65
N GLN A 180 -12.13 9.14 10.22
CA GLN A 180 -11.99 7.94 11.04
C GLN A 180 -12.03 6.64 10.23
N GLY A 181 -12.44 6.71 8.97
CA GLY A 181 -12.41 5.59 8.04
C GLY A 181 -11.00 5.01 7.91
N LYS A 182 -10.91 3.70 7.72
CA LYS A 182 -9.66 2.97 7.60
C LYS A 182 -9.56 2.28 6.26
N ILE A 183 -8.37 2.25 5.69
CA ILE A 183 -8.07 1.46 4.49
C ILE A 183 -8.12 -0.03 4.87
N LEU A 184 -8.91 -0.79 4.11
CA LEU A 184 -9.15 -2.22 4.33
C LEU A 184 -8.47 -3.09 3.28
N GLU A 185 -8.39 -2.59 2.05
CA GLU A 185 -7.81 -3.30 0.90
C GLU A 185 -7.14 -2.29 -0.04
N MET A 186 -6.09 -2.72 -0.73
CA MET A 186 -5.42 -1.91 -1.76
C MET A 186 -4.93 -2.78 -2.92
N TRP A 187 -4.91 -2.22 -4.13
CA TRP A 187 -4.31 -2.87 -5.31
C TRP A 187 -3.83 -1.85 -6.34
N ALA A 188 -2.92 -2.28 -7.21
CA ALA A 188 -2.63 -1.61 -8.47
C ALA A 188 -2.51 -2.65 -9.59
N GLY A 189 -2.80 -2.23 -10.82
CA GLY A 189 -2.94 -3.12 -11.96
C GLY A 189 -4.38 -3.64 -12.14
N GLU A 190 -4.60 -4.29 -13.28
CA GLU A 190 -5.96 -4.62 -13.78
C GLU A 190 -6.14 -6.13 -14.06
N GLY A 191 -5.18 -6.98 -13.66
CA GLY A 191 -5.21 -8.41 -13.94
C GLY A 191 -6.40 -9.16 -13.31
N CYS A 192 -6.93 -8.70 -12.19
CA CYS A 192 -8.12 -9.23 -11.54
C CYS A 192 -9.06 -8.10 -11.07
N GLN A 193 -10.35 -8.28 -11.32
CA GLN A 193 -11.38 -7.34 -10.91
C GLN A 193 -11.59 -7.37 -9.38
N ARG A 194 -10.98 -6.43 -8.64
CA ARG A 194 -11.16 -6.32 -7.17
C ARG A 194 -12.40 -5.55 -6.75
N PHE A 195 -12.94 -4.75 -7.66
CA PHE A 195 -14.15 -3.99 -7.41
C PHE A 195 -15.05 -3.98 -8.65
N PRO A 196 -16.37 -4.21 -8.52
CA PRO A 196 -17.27 -4.16 -9.66
C PRO A 196 -17.23 -2.75 -10.29
N VAL A 197 -17.00 -2.69 -11.60
CA VAL A 197 -17.19 -1.45 -12.36
C VAL A 197 -18.68 -1.18 -12.46
N SER A 198 -19.12 -0.04 -11.93
CA SER A 198 -20.50 0.47 -12.03
C SER A 198 -20.84 0.93 -13.44
#